data_AF-X1RAS7-F1
#
_entry.id   AF-X1RAS7-F1
#
_cell.length_a   1.000
_cell.length_b   1.000
_cell.length_c   1.000
_cell.angle_alpha   90.00
_cell.angle_beta   90.00
_cell.angle_gamma   90.00
#
_symmetry.space_group_name_H-M   'P 1'
#
loop_
_entity.id
_entity.type
_entity.pdbx_description
1 polymer ?
#
loop_
_entity_poly.entity_id
_entity_poly.type
_entity_poly.pdbx_seq_one_letter_code
_entity_poly.pdbx_strand_id
1 'polypeptide(L)'
;MRILVVDDEAIIRHLLMDVLKDDGHQVVAAENGKEAIDRVKESTFDLVFSDVHMPVLNGLETVKTIRRLDRRVFIVMMDSFPDLLSELAQEEGAITCIHKPFELGAIREVLERVQDLKEGNKQKATV
;
A
#
# COMPACT_ATOMS: atom_id res chain seq x y z
N MET A 1 1.59 1.86 -12.67
CA MET A 1 0.57 2.23 -11.66
C MET A 1 1.01 3.50 -10.95
N ARG A 2 0.08 4.21 -10.28
CA ARG A 2 0.45 5.25 -9.33
C ARG A 2 0.39 4.68 -7.91
N ILE A 3 1.53 4.69 -7.23
CA ILE A 3 1.75 3.99 -5.96
C ILE A 3 2.12 5.00 -4.88
N LEU A 4 1.52 4.86 -3.70
CA LEU A 4 1.89 5.59 -2.51
C LEU A 4 2.67 4.66 -1.57
N VAL A 5 3.84 5.10 -1.13
CA VAL A 5 4.64 4.40 -0.11
C VAL A 5 4.58 5.21 1.19
N VAL A 6 4.15 4.57 2.28
CA VAL A 6 4.01 5.20 3.60
C VAL A 6 4.83 4.40 4.60
N ASP A 7 5.86 5.04 5.14
CA ASP A 7 6.78 4.44 6.10
C ASP A 7 7.49 5.59 6.82
N ASP A 8 7.78 5.54 8.11
CA ASP A 8 8.51 6.61 8.81
C ASP A 8 10.03 6.50 8.64
N GLU A 9 10.53 5.34 8.24
CA GLU A 9 11.94 5.12 7.95
C GLU A 9 12.30 5.57 6.52
N ALA A 10 13.08 6.65 6.41
CA ALA A 10 13.47 7.21 5.11
C ALA A 10 14.24 6.21 4.22
N ILE A 11 15.04 5.32 4.81
CA ILE A 11 15.79 4.29 4.08
C ILE A 11 14.82 3.33 3.38
N ILE A 12 13.79 2.89 4.10
CA ILE A 12 12.77 1.99 3.57
C ILE A 12 11.96 2.68 2.47
N ARG A 13 11.53 3.93 2.69
CA ARG A 13 10.83 4.73 1.67
C ARG A 13 11.65 4.82 0.38
N HIS A 14 12.93 5.19 0.46
CA HIS A 14 13.77 5.33 -0.72
C HIS A 14 13.98 4.01 -1.45
N LEU A 15 14.24 2.91 -0.72
CA LEU A 15 14.39 1.58 -1.32
C LEU A 15 13.15 1.19 -2.13
N LEU A 16 11.95 1.31 -1.53
CA LEU A 16 10.70 0.98 -2.23
C LEU A 16 10.47 1.92 -3.41
N MET A 17 10.75 3.21 -3.26
CA MET A 17 10.64 4.17 -4.36
C MET A 17 11.51 3.79 -5.55
N ASP A 18 12.77 3.41 -5.32
CA ASP A 18 13.70 3.05 -6.38
C ASP A 18 13.24 1.78 -7.10
N VAL A 19 12.91 0.73 -6.34
CA VAL A 19 12.41 -0.55 -6.90
C VAL A 19 11.15 -0.35 -7.74
N LEU A 20 10.17 0.39 -7.22
CA LEU A 20 8.90 0.60 -7.90
C LEU A 20 9.03 1.53 -9.11
N LYS A 21 9.94 2.50 -9.07
CA LYS A 21 10.23 3.38 -10.22
C LYS A 21 10.98 2.64 -11.33
N ASP A 22 11.93 1.77 -10.97
CA ASP A 22 12.65 0.93 -11.93
C ASP A 22 11.70 -0.03 -12.67
N ASP A 23 10.65 -0.52 -11.99
CA ASP A 23 9.55 -1.28 -12.60
C ASP A 23 8.54 -0.38 -13.37
N GLY A 24 8.84 0.90 -13.57
CA GLY A 24 8.09 1.83 -14.42
C GLY A 24 6.83 2.43 -13.77
N HIS A 25 6.75 2.45 -12.44
CA HIS A 25 5.61 3.02 -11.72
C HIS A 25 5.82 4.49 -11.33
N GLN A 26 4.72 5.23 -11.20
CA GLN A 26 4.73 6.58 -10.63
C GLN A 26 4.62 6.45 -9.12
N VAL A 27 5.66 6.83 -8.38
CA VAL A 27 5.72 6.62 -6.93
C VAL A 27 5.70 7.95 -6.19
N VAL A 28 4.81 8.06 -5.22
CA VAL A 28 4.73 9.15 -4.24
C VAL A 28 5.04 8.55 -2.87
N ALA A 29 5.69 9.31 -2.01
CA ALA A 29 6.00 8.89 -0.64
C ALA A 29 5.33 9.79 0.39
N ALA A 30 5.05 9.23 1.54
CA ALA A 30 4.59 9.91 2.75
C ALA A 30 5.32 9.35 3.97
N GLU A 31 5.67 10.20 4.93
CA GLU A 31 6.44 9.80 6.11
C GLU A 31 5.59 9.40 7.33
N ASN A 32 4.26 9.56 7.22
CA ASN A 32 3.32 9.18 8.27
C ASN A 32 1.89 9.05 7.70
N GLY A 33 0.99 8.51 8.52
CA GLY A 33 -0.41 8.28 8.15
C GLY A 33 -1.20 9.55 7.80
N LYS A 34 -0.91 10.69 8.44
CA LYS A 34 -1.59 11.96 8.15
C LYS A 34 -1.23 12.45 6.75
N GLU A 35 0.06 12.48 6.42
CA GLU A 35 0.51 12.85 5.08
C GLU A 35 -0.09 11.91 4.04
N ALA A 36 -0.09 10.60 4.31
CA ALA A 36 -0.69 9.62 3.40
C ALA A 36 -2.18 9.91 3.10
N ILE A 37 -2.96 10.21 4.14
CA ILE A 37 -4.37 10.59 3.98
C ILE A 37 -4.52 11.86 3.15
N ASP A 38 -3.70 12.88 3.40
CA ASP A 38 -3.78 14.14 2.66
C ASP A 38 -3.40 13.93 1.17
N ARG A 39 -2.39 13.11 0.88
CA ARG A 39 -2.08 12.70 -0.51
C ARG A 39 -3.25 12.01 -1.19
N VAL A 40 -3.95 11.09 -0.50
CA VAL A 40 -5.10 10.36 -1.06
C VAL A 40 -6.30 11.28 -1.31
N LYS A 41 -6.47 12.36 -0.54
CA LYS A 41 -7.50 13.37 -0.81
C LYS A 41 -7.21 14.20 -2.06
N GLU A 42 -5.94 14.51 -2.31
CA GLU A 42 -5.51 15.33 -3.44
C GLU A 42 -5.39 14.55 -4.75
N SER A 43 -5.37 13.22 -4.66
CA SER A 43 -4.88 12.39 -5.75
C SER A 43 -5.33 10.95 -5.63
N THR A 44 -5.65 10.33 -6.76
CA THR A 44 -5.96 8.90 -6.82
C THR A 44 -4.69 8.06 -6.88
N PHE A 45 -4.76 6.89 -6.23
CA PHE A 45 -3.70 5.89 -6.23
C PHE A 45 -4.28 4.53 -6.61
N ASP A 46 -3.46 3.73 -7.25
CA ASP A 46 -3.79 2.34 -7.56
C ASP A 46 -3.46 1.44 -6.37
N LEU A 47 -2.34 1.70 -5.70
CA LEU A 47 -1.78 0.88 -4.64
C LEU A 47 -1.15 1.75 -3.55
N VAL A 48 -1.34 1.37 -2.29
CA VAL A 48 -0.69 1.95 -1.12
C VAL A 48 0.08 0.85 -0.40
N PHE A 49 1.39 1.03 -0.22
CA PHE A 49 2.18 0.31 0.77
C PHE A 49 2.19 1.13 2.05
N SER A 50 1.72 0.57 3.16
CA SER A 50 1.69 1.26 4.45
C SER A 50 2.38 0.44 5.50
N ASP A 51 3.36 1.01 6.18
CA ASP A 51 3.87 0.46 7.42
C ASP A 51 2.79 0.42 8.50
N VAL A 52 2.83 -0.60 9.36
CA VAL A 52 1.92 -0.74 10.50
C VAL A 52 2.38 0.16 11.65
N HIS A 53 3.69 0.20 11.91
CA HIS A 53 4.30 0.78 13.09
C HIS A 53 4.79 2.22 12.88
N MET A 54 3.88 3.13 12.53
CA MET A 54 4.22 4.55 12.36
C MET A 54 3.88 5.42 13.59
N PRO A 55 4.68 6.46 13.89
CA PRO A 55 4.30 7.52 14.81
C PRO A 55 3.14 8.37 14.27
N VAL A 56 2.52 9.18 15.15
CA VAL A 56 1.42 10.12 14.86
C VAL A 56 0.05 9.46 14.58
N LEU A 57 -0.05 8.58 13.59
CA LEU A 57 -1.26 7.83 13.27
C LEU A 57 -0.87 6.39 12.91
N ASN A 58 -1.42 5.44 13.66
CA ASN A 58 -1.18 4.02 13.44
C ASN A 58 -1.55 3.62 12.00
N GLY A 59 -0.76 2.73 11.38
CA GLY A 59 -0.98 2.23 10.02
C GLY A 59 -2.41 1.70 9.82
N LEU A 60 -2.99 1.03 10.82
CA LEU A 60 -4.35 0.50 10.71
C LEU A 60 -5.43 1.59 10.57
N GLU A 61 -5.33 2.67 11.36
CA GLU A 61 -6.27 3.79 11.28
C GLU A 61 -6.08 4.58 9.98
N THR A 62 -4.84 4.62 9.47
CA THR A 62 -4.52 5.16 8.14
C THR A 62 -5.23 4.35 7.05
N VAL A 63 -5.10 3.02 7.07
CA VAL A 63 -5.76 2.11 6.13
C VAL A 63 -7.28 2.27 6.16
N LYS A 64 -7.88 2.26 7.35
CA LYS A 64 -9.33 2.50 7.54
C LYS A 64 -9.79 3.80 6.90
N THR A 65 -9.03 4.87 7.10
CA THR A 65 -9.38 6.20 6.59
C THR A 65 -9.23 6.26 5.07
N ILE A 66 -8.13 5.75 4.52
CA ILE A 66 -7.89 5.68 3.07
C ILE A 66 -9.00 4.84 2.41
N ARG A 67 -9.37 3.69 2.98
CA ARG A 67 -10.44 2.82 2.47
C ARG A 67 -11.81 3.50 2.45
N ARG A 68 -12.10 4.38 3.41
CA ARG A 68 -13.33 5.21 3.42
C ARG A 68 -13.30 6.30 2.36
N LEU A 69 -12.12 6.84 2.03
CA LEU A 69 -11.95 7.89 1.02
C LEU A 69 -11.98 7.34 -0.41
N ASP A 70 -11.28 6.23 -0.68
CA ASP A 70 -11.33 5.54 -1.97
C ASP A 70 -11.41 4.02 -1.77
N ARG A 71 -12.56 3.43 -2.10
CA ARG A 71 -12.77 1.99 -1.98
C ARG A 71 -12.06 1.18 -3.06
N ARG A 72 -11.53 1.80 -4.12
CA ARG A 72 -10.89 1.13 -5.25
C ARG A 72 -9.39 0.98 -5.08
N VAL A 73 -8.78 1.75 -4.18
CA VAL A 73 -7.33 1.68 -3.94
C VAL A 73 -6.98 0.34 -3.29
N PHE A 74 -5.94 -0.29 -3.80
CA PHE A 74 -5.38 -1.48 -3.21
C PHE A 74 -4.44 -1.10 -2.07
N ILE A 75 -4.51 -1.81 -0.94
CA ILE A 75 -3.72 -1.47 0.25
C ILE A 75 -2.96 -2.71 0.68
N VAL A 76 -1.68 -2.53 0.97
CA VAL A 76 -0.76 -3.58 1.41
C VAL A 76 -0.09 -3.07 2.67
N MET A 77 -0.19 -3.84 3.75
CA MET A 77 0.47 -3.49 5.00
C MET A 77 1.88 -4.08 5.05
N MET A 78 2.80 -3.39 5.70
CA MET A 78 4.18 -3.83 5.91
C MET A 78 4.45 -3.91 7.40
N ASP A 79 4.97 -5.04 7.88
CA ASP A 79 5.22 -5.26 9.30
C ASP A 79 6.35 -6.26 9.55
N SER A 80 7.01 -6.19 10.70
CA SER A 80 7.98 -7.19 11.16
C SER A 80 7.32 -8.48 11.69
N PHE A 81 6.01 -8.49 12.00
CA PHE A 81 5.28 -9.66 12.51
C PHE A 81 3.91 -9.84 11.83
N PRO A 82 3.89 -10.12 10.50
CA PRO A 82 2.68 -10.09 9.68
C PRO A 82 1.61 -11.09 10.10
N ASP A 83 1.96 -12.21 10.73
CA ASP A 83 1.00 -13.27 11.12
C ASP A 83 -0.07 -12.75 12.09
N LEU A 84 0.30 -11.83 12.99
CA LEU A 84 -0.61 -11.29 14.01
C LEU A 84 -1.59 -10.26 13.42
N LEU A 85 -1.18 -9.59 12.34
CA LEU A 85 -1.91 -8.48 11.74
C LEU A 85 -2.66 -8.86 10.47
N SER A 86 -2.35 -10.01 9.86
CA SER A 86 -2.93 -10.42 8.57
C SER A 86 -4.46 -10.57 8.62
N GLU A 87 -5.01 -11.11 9.71
CA GLU A 87 -6.47 -11.24 9.89
C GLU A 87 -7.13 -9.86 10.01
N LEU A 88 -6.60 -9.01 10.88
CA LEU A 88 -7.11 -7.64 11.09
C LEU A 88 -6.94 -6.76 9.84
N ALA A 89 -5.86 -6.94 9.09
CA ALA A 89 -5.60 -6.26 7.83
C ALA A 89 -6.65 -6.57 6.78
N GLN A 90 -7.01 -7.86 6.65
CA GLN A 90 -8.01 -8.30 5.69
C GLN A 90 -9.40 -7.76 6.05
N GLU A 91 -9.77 -7.77 7.33
CA GLU A 91 -11.04 -7.19 7.80
C GLU A 91 -11.16 -5.70 7.45
N GLU A 92 -10.05 -4.96 7.54
CA GLU A 92 -10.00 -3.53 7.22
C GLU A 92 -9.77 -3.24 5.71
N GLY A 93 -9.73 -4.30 4.90
CA GLY A 93 -9.69 -4.24 3.44
C GLY A 93 -8.30 -4.07 2.85
N ALA A 94 -7.22 -4.42 3.56
CA ALA A 94 -5.92 -4.66 2.94
C ALA A 94 -5.96 -5.97 2.13
N ILE A 95 -5.22 -6.03 1.03
CA ILE A 95 -5.11 -7.24 0.21
C ILE A 95 -4.23 -8.28 0.89
N THR A 96 -3.15 -7.82 1.52
CA THR A 96 -2.11 -8.67 2.09
C THR A 96 -1.17 -7.86 3.02
N CYS A 97 -0.34 -8.59 3.77
CA CYS A 97 0.72 -8.07 4.61
C CYS A 97 2.08 -8.60 4.12
N ILE A 98 3.09 -7.74 4.06
CA ILE A 98 4.47 -8.10 3.70
C ILE A 98 5.36 -8.02 4.94
N HIS A 99 6.23 -9.03 5.12
CA HIS A 99 7.22 -9.06 6.19
C HIS A 99 8.39 -8.09 5.93
N LYS A 100 8.80 -7.34 6.96
CA LYS A 100 10.05 -6.56 7.00
C LYS A 100 11.19 -7.37 7.65
N PRO A 101 12.40 -7.42 7.07
CA PRO A 101 12.83 -6.79 5.82
C PRO A 101 12.24 -7.52 4.61
N PHE A 102 11.86 -6.76 3.58
CA PHE A 102 11.23 -7.31 2.37
C PHE A 102 12.22 -7.59 1.25
N GLU A 103 12.02 -8.72 0.59
CA GLU A 103 12.73 -9.09 -0.64
C GLU A 103 12.02 -8.52 -1.87
N LEU A 104 12.79 -8.24 -2.92
CA LEU A 104 12.25 -7.74 -4.19
C LEU A 104 11.17 -8.67 -4.79
N GLY A 105 11.30 -9.97 -4.55
CA GLY A 105 10.31 -10.97 -4.98
C GLY A 105 8.93 -10.71 -4.37
N ALA A 106 8.86 -10.46 -3.07
CA ALA A 106 7.59 -10.20 -2.38
C ALA A 106 6.90 -8.92 -2.89
N ILE A 107 7.67 -7.88 -3.20
CA ILE A 107 7.12 -6.65 -3.79
C ILE A 107 6.52 -6.95 -5.17
N ARG A 108 7.24 -7.72 -6.02
CA ARG A 108 6.78 -8.09 -7.36
C ARG A 108 5.52 -8.94 -7.34
N GLU A 109 5.45 -9.95 -6.47
CA GLU A 109 4.24 -10.78 -6.30
C GLU A 109 3.00 -9.93 -5.98
N VAL A 110 3.18 -8.91 -5.13
CA VAL A 110 2.10 -7.97 -4.82
C VAL A 110 1.72 -7.13 -6.02
N LEU A 111 2.69 -6.62 -6.78
CA LEU A 111 2.41 -5.83 -8.00
C LEU A 111 1.66 -6.66 -9.04
N GLU A 112 2.10 -7.89 -9.29
CA GLU A 112 1.45 -8.84 -10.20
C GLU A 112 0.00 -9.11 -9.76
N ARG A 113 -0.19 -9.46 -8.49
CA ARG A 113 -1.53 -9.71 -7.94
C ARG A 113 -2.46 -8.49 -8.07
N VAL A 114 -1.95 -7.29 -7.85
CA VAL A 114 -2.73 -6.05 -7.99
C VAL A 114 -3.08 -5.80 -9.46
N GLN A 115 -2.17 -6.07 -10.39
CA GLN A 115 -2.44 -5.95 -11.83
C GLN A 115 -3.56 -6.91 -12.26
N ASP A 116 -3.47 -8.19 -11.86
CA ASP A 116 -4.49 -9.20 -12.16
C ASP A 116 -5.88 -8.80 -11.63
N LEU A 117 -5.94 -8.31 -10.39
CA LEU A 117 -7.19 -7.83 -9.79
C LEU A 117 -7.77 -6.62 -10.54
N LYS A 118 -6.91 -5.72 -11.05
CA LYS A 118 -7.36 -4.58 -11.87
C LYS A 118 -7.91 -5.04 -13.21
N GLU A 119 -7.30 -6.02 -13.85
CA GLU A 119 -7.75 -6.55 -15.14
C GLU A 119 -9.07 -7.33 -15.00
N GLY A 120 -9.20 -8.16 -13.97
CA GLY A 120 -10.45 -8.86 -13.67
C GLY A 120 -11.62 -7.91 -13.32
N ASN A 121 -11.33 -6.80 -12.64
CA ASN A 121 -12.35 -5.79 -12.33
C ASN A 121 -12.80 -4.98 -13.57
N LYS A 122 -11.92 -4.77 -14.55
CA LYS A 122 -12.30 -4.11 -15.82
C LYS A 122 -13.30 -4.93 -16.64
N GLN A 123 -13.16 -6.26 -16.64
CA GLN A 123 -14.05 -7.16 -17.40
C GLN A 123 -15.45 -7.25 -16.80
N LYS A 124 -15.60 -7.12 -15.47
CA LYS A 124 -16.92 -7.10 -14.80
C LYS A 124 -17.67 -5.77 -14.91
N ALA A 125 -16.98 -4.66 -15.18
CA ALA A 125 -17.60 -3.33 -15.26
C ALA A 125 -18.16 -2.98 -16.67
N THR A 126 -18.01 -3.88 -17.65
CA THR A 126 -18.44 -3.67 -19.06
C THR A 126 -19.70 -4.49 -19.41
N VAL A 127 -20.35 -5.12 -18.42
CA VAL A 127 -21.58 -5.91 -18.60
C VAL A 127 -22.75 -5.23 -17.92
#